data_AF-A2DTN5-F1
#
_entry.id   AF-A2DTN5-F1
#
_cell.length_a   1.000
_cell.length_b   1.000
_cell.length_c   1.000
_cell.angle_alpha   90.00
_cell.angle_beta   90.00
_cell.angle_gamma   90.00
#
_symmetry.space_group_name_H-M   'P 1'
#
loop_
_entity.id
_entity.type
_entity.pdbx_description
1 polymer ?
#
loop_
_entity_poly.entity_id
_entity_poly.type
_entity_poly.pdbx_seq_one_letter_code
_entity_poly.pdbx_strand_id
1 'polypeptide(L)'
;MFKPDVYPNKYSELRSIYKNYTDSYLALYQPKTETEEELKSICKRIITELIDSMKFLPTNVIKDILDIIPYNNRYTKSYLFLAKLLCDEYHVKEVKNLIPISNFLFRKEYGIKLDKINYFRQFNSENLDIHTENTIHRAIVYNDLENFIAFTERNGFDKDQTLQSQLYPYSKKGYSLLELCCYHGAVDCFKFLRTKFNSEITQTCLEFSFLGGNPEIMSECLKYQEPDEECMRYAIISYNIDFVTFLMNEYNIEIDLEYCGIYNNLESFLVYFDYTKDKHKCFVYSLMFNIPSILEYFLSHGANINGKNDKGLNALHNAAMNNSKETVELLISHGANVNKKGLMGETALYFTAWNNNEEITEFLISHGANVNEKNDKGETPLHIAASFNSKETAKVLISHGININEKDKFGETALHMALMRNGKETAKILISHGATVY
;
A
#
# COMPACT_ATOMS: atom_id res chain seq x y z
N MET A 1 7.28 -8.22 -38.61
CA MET A 1 8.27 -7.13 -38.77
C MET A 1 7.62 -5.83 -38.32
N PHE A 2 7.65 -5.56 -37.02
CA PHE A 2 7.21 -4.27 -36.47
C PHE A 2 8.41 -3.33 -36.51
N LYS A 3 8.28 -2.20 -37.20
CA LYS A 3 9.24 -1.11 -37.07
C LYS A 3 9.08 -0.50 -35.67
N PRO A 4 10.14 -0.36 -34.87
CA PRO A 4 10.08 0.47 -33.68
C PRO A 4 10.04 1.92 -34.16
N ASP A 5 8.90 2.59 -33.98
CA ASP A 5 8.87 4.04 -34.07
C ASP A 5 9.81 4.59 -33.00
N VAL A 6 10.84 5.31 -33.45
CA VAL A 6 11.80 6.02 -32.61
C VAL A 6 11.07 7.22 -32.02
N TYR A 7 10.26 6.97 -30.99
CA TYR A 7 9.88 8.02 -30.05
C TYR A 7 11.12 8.37 -29.22
N PRO A 8 11.35 9.65 -28.88
CA PRO A 8 12.29 10.01 -27.82
C PRO A 8 11.98 9.11 -26.62
N ASN A 9 13.01 8.57 -25.96
CA ASN A 9 12.85 7.62 -24.86
C ASN A 9 12.16 8.33 -23.66
N LYS A 10 10.83 8.45 -23.71
CA LYS A 10 9.98 9.14 -22.72
C LYS A 10 10.14 8.54 -21.33
N TYR A 11 10.40 7.23 -21.28
CA TYR A 11 10.80 6.55 -20.06
C TYR A 11 12.07 7.15 -19.46
N SER A 12 13.14 7.29 -20.26
CA SER A 12 14.39 7.89 -19.75
C SER A 12 14.22 9.34 -19.29
N GLU A 13 13.34 10.11 -19.93
CA GLU A 13 13.02 11.48 -19.54
C GLU A 13 12.30 11.50 -18.17
N LEU A 14 11.17 10.80 -18.04
CA LEU A 14 10.40 10.73 -16.79
C LEU A 14 11.22 10.12 -15.65
N ARG A 15 12.00 9.07 -15.92
CA ARG A 15 12.90 8.45 -14.95
C ARG A 15 13.97 9.43 -14.47
N SER A 16 14.49 10.28 -15.36
CA SER A 16 15.44 11.33 -14.99
C SER A 16 14.79 12.42 -14.15
N ILE A 17 13.56 12.83 -14.48
CA ILE A 17 12.81 13.87 -13.74
C ILE A 17 12.53 13.40 -12.30
N TYR A 18 12.11 12.14 -12.13
CA TYR A 18 11.71 11.58 -10.84
C TYR A 18 12.79 10.77 -10.13
N LYS A 19 14.05 10.91 -10.55
CA LYS A 19 15.16 10.11 -10.04
C LYS A 19 15.30 10.18 -8.52
N ASN A 20 15.17 11.36 -7.92
CA ASN A 20 15.34 11.50 -6.47
C ASN A 20 14.23 10.76 -5.69
N TYR A 21 13.02 10.73 -6.23
CA TYR A 21 11.92 9.96 -5.66
C TYR A 21 12.20 8.46 -5.74
N THR A 22 12.57 7.97 -6.93
CA THR A 22 12.88 6.54 -7.13
C THR A 22 14.07 6.10 -6.27
N ASP A 23 15.13 6.90 -6.21
CA ASP A 23 16.34 6.59 -5.43
C ASP A 23 16.09 6.60 -3.91
N SER A 24 15.12 7.40 -3.45
CA SER A 24 14.74 7.46 -2.03
C SER A 24 14.03 6.19 -1.59
N TYR A 25 13.03 5.74 -2.35
CA TYR A 25 12.33 4.50 -2.05
C TYR A 25 13.18 3.26 -2.34
N LEU A 26 14.00 3.26 -3.40
CA LEU A 26 14.91 2.14 -3.69
C LEU A 26 15.79 1.81 -2.48
N ALA A 27 16.29 2.82 -1.76
CA ALA A 27 17.09 2.59 -0.58
C ALA A 27 16.32 2.18 0.68
N LEU A 28 15.00 2.40 0.72
CA LEU A 28 14.14 1.86 1.76
C LEU A 28 13.90 0.37 1.54
N TYR A 29 13.65 -0.04 0.29
CA TYR A 29 13.34 -1.44 -0.04
C TYR A 29 14.58 -2.31 -0.20
N GLN A 30 15.73 -1.73 -0.59
CA GLN A 30 17.01 -2.42 -0.68
C GLN A 30 18.06 -1.79 0.25
N PRO A 31 17.86 -1.86 1.58
CA PRO A 31 18.82 -1.33 2.53
C PRO A 31 20.11 -2.17 2.46
N LYS A 32 21.25 -1.49 2.31
CA LYS A 32 22.57 -2.15 2.27
C LYS A 32 23.18 -2.36 3.66
N THR A 33 22.47 -1.96 4.71
CA THR A 33 23.04 -1.80 6.05
C THR A 33 21.98 -1.71 7.14
N GLU A 34 22.40 -2.02 8.37
CA GLU A 34 21.65 -1.90 9.61
C GLU A 34 22.25 -0.84 10.55
N THR A 35 23.32 -0.13 10.15
CA THR A 35 23.99 0.84 11.04
C THR A 35 23.15 2.10 11.25
N GLU A 36 23.13 2.63 12.47
CA GLU A 36 22.36 3.84 12.78
C GLU A 36 22.81 5.06 11.96
N GLU A 37 24.11 5.19 11.67
CA GLU A 37 24.67 6.32 10.92
C GLU A 37 24.15 6.36 9.48
N GLU A 38 24.14 5.21 8.81
CA GLU A 38 23.62 5.11 7.44
C GLU A 38 22.09 5.23 7.41
N LEU A 39 21.38 4.71 8.41
CA LEU A 39 19.93 4.91 8.54
C LEU A 39 19.58 6.39 8.74
N LYS A 40 20.36 7.14 9.54
CA LYS A 40 20.19 8.60 9.68
C LYS A 40 20.41 9.31 8.34
N SER A 41 21.37 8.86 7.52
CA SER A 41 21.59 9.39 6.17
C SER A 41 20.40 9.12 5.24
N ILE A 42 19.86 7.89 5.25
CA ILE A 42 18.64 7.54 4.51
C ILE A 42 17.46 8.42 4.95
N CYS A 43 17.26 8.58 6.26
CA CYS A 43 16.21 9.43 6.82
C CYS A 43 16.34 10.88 6.35
N LYS A 44 17.56 11.45 6.39
CA LYS A 44 17.81 12.81 5.91
C LYS A 44 17.46 13.00 4.45
N ARG A 45 17.80 12.03 3.58
CA ARG A 45 17.40 12.07 2.18
C ARG A 45 15.89 12.00 2.01
N ILE A 46 15.22 11.12 2.74
CA ILE A 46 13.74 11.01 2.73
C ILE A 46 13.08 12.34 3.13
N ILE A 47 13.56 12.96 4.20
CA ILE A 47 13.10 14.28 4.65
C ILE A 47 13.26 15.31 3.52
N THR A 48 14.46 15.38 2.94
CA THR A 48 14.78 16.40 1.93
C THR A 48 13.98 16.20 0.64
N GLU A 49 13.95 14.98 0.12
CA GLU A 49 13.40 14.68 -1.21
C GLU A 49 11.89 14.45 -1.20
N LEU A 50 11.33 13.79 -0.17
CA LEU A 50 9.90 13.47 -0.13
C LEU A 50 9.10 14.51 0.66
N ILE A 51 9.55 14.87 1.88
CA ILE A 51 8.78 15.76 2.76
C ILE A 51 8.98 17.22 2.37
N ASP A 52 10.23 17.68 2.29
CA ASP A 52 10.52 19.10 2.07
C ASP A 52 10.28 19.52 0.61
N SER A 53 10.76 18.72 -0.35
CA SER A 53 10.64 18.99 -1.78
C SER A 53 9.25 18.66 -2.34
N MET A 54 8.77 17.43 -2.11
CA MET A 54 7.50 16.96 -2.68
C MET A 54 6.27 17.16 -1.78
N LYS A 55 6.45 17.73 -0.57
CA LYS A 55 5.36 18.04 0.38
C LYS A 55 4.57 16.81 0.83
N PHE A 56 5.23 15.66 0.94
CA PHE A 56 4.59 14.47 1.50
C PHE A 56 4.30 14.67 2.97
N LEU A 57 3.12 14.24 3.41
CA LEU A 57 2.80 14.23 4.83
C LEU A 57 3.73 13.25 5.56
N PRO A 58 4.38 13.65 6.67
CA PRO A 58 5.23 12.75 7.45
C PRO A 58 4.52 11.46 7.86
N THR A 59 3.22 11.51 8.13
CA THR A 59 2.39 10.34 8.46
C THR A 59 2.35 9.30 7.33
N ASN A 60 2.35 9.74 6.07
CA ASN A 60 2.33 8.84 4.91
C ASN A 60 3.69 8.17 4.76
N VAL A 61 4.78 8.93 4.88
CA VAL A 61 6.14 8.37 4.81
C VAL A 61 6.39 7.37 5.94
N ILE A 62 5.93 7.66 7.17
CA ILE A 62 6.00 6.72 8.30
C ILE A 62 5.22 5.44 7.98
N LYS A 63 4.02 5.57 7.41
CA LYS A 63 3.21 4.42 6.98
C LYS A 63 3.95 3.60 5.92
N ASP A 64 4.47 4.23 4.88
CA ASP A 64 5.22 3.57 3.81
C ASP A 64 6.39 2.75 4.38
N ILE A 65 7.18 3.34 5.28
CA ILE A 65 8.32 2.65 5.93
C ILE A 65 7.85 1.43 6.73
N LEU A 66 6.78 1.57 7.51
CA LEU A 66 6.26 0.49 8.35
C LEU A 66 5.59 -0.62 7.55
N ASP A 67 5.01 -0.29 6.39
CA ASP A 67 4.35 -1.26 5.51
C ASP A 67 5.34 -2.15 4.74
N ILE A 68 6.64 -1.81 4.74
CA ILE A 68 7.73 -2.66 4.19
C ILE A 68 7.96 -3.90 5.06
N ILE A 69 7.75 -3.79 6.38
CA ILE A 69 8.16 -4.82 7.36
C ILE A 69 7.72 -6.24 6.97
N PRO A 70 6.46 -6.51 6.57
CA PRO A 70 6.02 -7.87 6.20
C PRO A 70 6.70 -8.46 4.96
N TYR A 71 7.37 -7.63 4.16
CA TYR A 71 8.01 -8.01 2.90
C TYR A 71 9.53 -7.89 2.94
N ASN A 72 10.09 -7.26 3.99
CA ASN A 72 11.53 -7.23 4.24
C ASN A 72 11.85 -7.27 5.74
N ASN A 73 11.24 -8.22 6.45
CA ASN A 73 11.33 -8.33 7.91
C ASN A 73 12.75 -8.55 8.48
N ARG A 74 13.75 -8.87 7.65
CA ARG A 74 15.16 -8.87 8.04
C ARG A 74 15.59 -7.53 8.66
N TYR A 75 15.13 -6.42 8.08
CA TYR A 75 15.49 -5.07 8.50
C TYR A 75 14.43 -4.41 9.40
N THR A 76 13.60 -5.21 10.08
CA THR A 76 12.51 -4.71 10.94
C THR A 76 12.99 -3.61 11.89
N LYS A 77 14.10 -3.83 12.62
CA LYS A 77 14.64 -2.83 13.55
C LYS A 77 15.00 -1.51 12.87
N SER A 78 15.56 -1.59 11.67
CA SER A 78 15.91 -0.41 10.86
C SER A 78 14.67 0.38 10.47
N TYR A 79 13.60 -0.28 10.04
CA TYR A 79 12.33 0.39 9.68
C TYR A 79 11.65 1.02 10.89
N LEU A 80 11.63 0.32 12.03
CA LEU A 80 11.10 0.88 13.29
C LEU A 80 11.89 2.12 13.71
N PHE A 81 13.22 2.08 13.60
CA PHE A 81 14.09 3.22 13.91
C PHE A 81 13.86 4.41 12.98
N LEU A 82 13.78 4.18 11.66
CA LEU A 82 13.47 5.24 10.68
C LEU A 82 12.11 5.89 10.95
N ALA A 83 11.08 5.08 11.20
CA ALA A 83 9.75 5.57 11.57
C ALA A 83 9.80 6.39 12.85
N LYS A 84 10.59 5.97 13.85
CA LYS A 84 10.76 6.69 15.12
C LYS A 84 11.44 8.05 14.92
N LEU A 85 12.49 8.13 14.11
CA LEU A 85 13.15 9.40 13.78
C LEU A 85 12.17 10.41 13.19
N LEU A 86 11.34 9.98 12.23
CA LEU A 86 10.31 10.83 11.63
C LEU A 86 9.21 11.22 12.63
N CYS A 87 8.81 10.31 13.52
CA CYS A 87 7.85 10.63 14.57
C CYS A 87 8.38 11.72 15.50
N ASP A 88 9.67 11.67 15.86
CA ASP A 88 10.29 12.64 16.75
C ASP A 88 10.45 14.00 16.07
N GLU A 89 10.99 14.02 14.86
CA GLU A 89 11.26 15.23 14.07
C GLU A 89 9.97 16.02 13.80
N TYR A 90 8.89 15.34 13.40
CA TYR A 90 7.62 15.98 13.03
C TYR A 90 6.54 15.89 14.11
N HIS A 91 6.89 15.41 15.30
CA HIS A 91 5.98 15.24 16.44
C HIS A 91 4.69 14.47 16.10
N VAL A 92 4.80 13.45 15.23
CA VAL A 92 3.67 12.63 14.79
C VAL A 92 3.18 11.74 15.94
N LYS A 93 1.88 11.84 16.26
CA LYS A 93 1.25 11.07 17.34
C LYS A 93 0.30 9.99 16.85
N GLU A 94 -0.13 10.06 15.60
CA GLU A 94 -1.12 9.15 15.05
C GLU A 94 -0.85 8.91 13.56
N VAL A 95 -0.89 7.64 13.16
CA VAL A 95 -0.84 7.21 11.76
C VAL A 95 -1.97 6.20 11.58
N LYS A 96 -2.87 6.48 10.62
CA LYS A 96 -4.07 5.67 10.39
C LYS A 96 -3.78 4.53 9.42
N ASN A 97 -4.52 3.43 9.56
CA ASN A 97 -4.50 2.29 8.64
C ASN A 97 -3.13 1.62 8.54
N LEU A 98 -2.40 1.52 9.65
CA LEU A 98 -1.15 0.76 9.68
C LEU A 98 -1.42 -0.73 9.56
N ILE A 99 -0.51 -1.47 8.91
CA ILE A 99 -0.53 -2.93 8.97
C ILE A 99 -0.46 -3.36 10.46
N PRO A 100 -1.35 -4.25 10.93
CA PRO A 100 -1.46 -4.57 12.35
C PRO A 100 -0.14 -5.03 13.00
N ILE A 101 0.65 -5.85 12.29
CA ILE A 101 1.93 -6.34 12.81
C ILE A 101 2.94 -5.19 12.98
N SER A 102 3.04 -4.27 12.02
CA SER A 102 3.96 -3.13 12.09
C SER A 102 3.61 -2.19 13.25
N ASN A 103 2.31 -1.89 13.44
CA ASN A 103 1.84 -1.09 14.58
C ASN A 103 2.13 -1.80 15.93
N PHE A 104 1.96 -3.12 15.99
CA PHE A 104 2.31 -3.91 17.17
C PHE A 104 3.80 -3.84 17.49
N LEU A 105 4.67 -4.09 16.50
CA LEU A 105 6.12 -4.08 16.68
C LEU A 105 6.64 -2.70 17.09
N PHE A 106 6.14 -1.63 16.46
CA PHE A 106 6.50 -0.26 16.83
C PHE A 106 6.12 0.07 18.28
N ARG A 107 4.94 -0.38 18.72
CA ARG A 107 4.51 -0.26 20.11
C ARG A 107 5.34 -1.11 21.06
N LYS A 108 5.70 -2.34 20.68
CA LYS A 108 6.54 -3.24 21.48
C LYS A 108 7.91 -2.62 21.72
N GLU A 109 8.50 -2.00 20.70
CA GLU A 109 9.83 -1.39 20.76
C GLU A 109 9.85 -0.05 21.52
N TYR A 110 8.92 0.86 21.22
CA TYR A 110 8.99 2.25 21.71
C TYR A 110 7.88 2.64 22.71
N GLY A 111 6.91 1.76 22.97
CA GLY A 111 5.76 2.07 23.84
C GLY A 111 4.74 3.05 23.24
N ILE A 112 4.89 3.43 21.96
CA ILE A 112 4.04 4.41 21.28
C ILE A 112 2.93 3.68 20.50
N LYS A 113 1.68 4.15 20.64
CA LYS A 113 0.53 3.64 19.87
C LYS A 113 0.21 4.61 18.73
N LEU A 114 0.69 4.30 17.52
CA LEU A 114 0.48 5.14 16.33
C LEU A 114 -0.92 4.99 15.74
N ASP A 115 -1.42 3.76 15.58
CA ASP A 115 -2.80 3.55 15.11
C ASP A 115 -3.74 3.26 16.29
N LYS A 116 -4.80 4.06 16.39
CA LYS A 116 -5.83 3.93 17.45
C LYS A 116 -6.81 2.81 17.17
N ILE A 117 -6.91 2.31 15.94
CA ILE A 117 -7.84 1.25 15.56
C ILE A 117 -7.45 -0.05 16.29
N ASN A 118 -8.37 -0.54 17.12
CA ASN A 118 -8.19 -1.75 17.90
C ASN A 118 -8.56 -2.98 17.06
N TYR A 119 -7.70 -3.40 16.12
CA TYR A 119 -7.78 -4.76 15.54
C TYR A 119 -7.29 -5.85 16.51
N PHE A 120 -7.23 -5.59 17.82
CA PHE A 120 -6.68 -6.47 18.87
C PHE A 120 -7.53 -7.74 19.13
N ARG A 121 -8.07 -8.39 18.09
CA ARG A 121 -8.49 -9.79 18.20
C ARG A 121 -7.24 -10.66 18.03
N GLN A 122 -6.70 -11.09 19.19
CA GLN A 122 -5.74 -12.19 19.34
C GLN A 122 -4.48 -12.10 18.44
N PHE A 123 -3.56 -11.20 18.78
CA PHE A 123 -2.17 -11.41 18.40
C PHE A 123 -1.64 -12.60 19.23
N ASN A 124 -1.44 -13.76 18.59
CA ASN A 124 -0.60 -14.79 19.19
C ASN A 124 0.84 -14.26 19.14
N SER A 125 1.40 -13.91 20.30
CA SER A 125 2.81 -13.51 20.44
C SER A 125 3.77 -14.67 20.16
N GLU A 126 3.25 -15.89 20.16
CA GLU A 126 3.92 -17.08 19.68
C GLU A 126 4.33 -16.84 18.22
N ASN A 127 5.63 -16.81 17.96
CA ASN A 127 6.28 -16.60 16.65
C ASN A 127 6.65 -15.17 16.22
N LEU A 128 6.72 -14.21 17.17
CA LEU A 128 7.27 -12.87 16.90
C LEU A 128 8.78 -12.76 17.17
N ASP A 129 9.32 -13.63 18.02
CA ASP A 129 10.74 -13.66 18.39
C ASP A 129 11.51 -14.72 17.56
N ILE A 130 10.96 -15.17 16.43
CA ILE A 130 11.57 -16.20 15.57
C ILE A 130 12.92 -15.79 14.97
N HIS A 131 13.26 -14.51 14.95
CA HIS A 131 14.54 -14.01 14.46
C HIS A 131 15.54 -13.76 15.60
N THR A 132 15.20 -14.09 16.86
CA THR A 132 16.16 -14.01 17.96
C THR A 132 17.29 -15.01 17.79
N GLU A 133 18.38 -14.80 18.53
CA GLU A 133 19.51 -15.70 18.59
C GLU A 133 19.08 -17.15 18.85
N ASN A 134 19.82 -18.09 18.28
CA ASN A 134 19.62 -19.53 18.44
C ASN A 134 18.29 -20.09 17.89
N THR A 135 17.83 -19.58 16.75
CA THR A 135 16.71 -20.17 16.00
C THR A 135 17.12 -20.59 14.58
N ILE A 136 16.51 -21.65 14.06
CA ILE A 136 16.75 -22.07 12.66
C ILE A 136 16.27 -21.01 11.66
N HIS A 137 15.27 -20.21 12.04
CA HIS A 137 14.73 -19.13 11.19
C HIS A 137 15.71 -17.97 11.11
N ARG A 138 16.41 -17.61 12.20
CA ARG A 138 17.52 -16.66 12.15
C ARG A 138 18.65 -17.17 11.25
N ALA A 139 18.96 -18.46 11.27
CA ALA A 139 19.95 -19.03 10.35
C ALA A 139 19.55 -18.82 8.89
N ILE A 140 18.26 -19.00 8.55
CA ILE A 140 17.73 -18.69 7.21
C ILE A 140 17.87 -17.20 6.88
N VAL A 141 17.41 -16.29 7.75
CA VAL A 141 17.44 -14.83 7.50
C VAL A 141 18.83 -14.32 7.10
N TYR A 142 19.89 -14.92 7.67
CA TYR A 142 21.27 -14.52 7.44
C TYR A 142 22.05 -15.51 6.55
N ASN A 143 21.37 -16.48 5.95
CA ASN A 143 21.96 -17.54 5.13
C ASN A 143 23.15 -18.26 5.83
N ASP A 144 23.02 -18.49 7.13
CA ASP A 144 24.03 -19.13 7.98
C ASP A 144 23.90 -20.65 7.91
N LEU A 145 24.58 -21.25 6.92
CA LEU A 145 24.51 -22.68 6.65
C LEU A 145 25.00 -23.53 7.83
N GLU A 146 26.04 -23.10 8.54
CA GLU A 146 26.65 -23.87 9.63
C GLU A 146 25.65 -24.05 10.77
N ASN A 147 25.07 -22.94 11.26
CA ASN A 147 24.05 -23.02 12.29
C ASN A 147 22.80 -23.73 11.78
N PHE A 148 22.40 -23.51 10.52
CA PHE A 148 21.25 -24.20 9.93
C PHE A 148 21.41 -25.72 9.98
N ILE A 149 22.56 -26.25 9.55
CA ILE A 149 22.88 -27.69 9.63
C ILE A 149 22.79 -28.17 11.07
N ALA A 150 23.40 -27.46 12.02
CA ALA A 150 23.38 -27.82 13.42
C ALA A 150 21.96 -27.90 14.02
N PHE A 151 20.99 -27.11 13.51
CA PHE A 151 19.58 -27.27 13.89
C PHE A 151 18.94 -28.51 13.28
N THR A 152 19.24 -28.82 12.02
CA THR A 152 18.66 -29.97 11.32
C THR A 152 19.14 -31.33 11.86
N GLU A 153 20.27 -31.35 12.56
CA GLU A 153 20.83 -32.55 13.18
C GLU A 153 20.33 -32.80 14.62
N ARG A 154 19.51 -31.89 15.18
CA ARG A 154 18.96 -32.05 16.53
C ARG A 154 17.94 -33.18 16.56
N ASN A 155 17.94 -33.94 17.66
CA ASN A 155 16.92 -34.95 17.92
C ASN A 155 15.52 -34.31 17.91
N GLY A 156 14.62 -34.87 17.11
CA GLY A 156 13.25 -34.37 16.96
C GLY A 156 13.08 -33.24 15.94
N PHE A 157 14.10 -32.94 15.13
CA PHE A 157 13.93 -32.03 13.99
C PHE A 157 12.87 -32.56 13.01
N ASP A 158 11.87 -31.74 12.76
CA ASP A 158 10.85 -31.98 11.73
C ASP A 158 11.22 -31.19 10.47
N LYS A 159 11.53 -31.92 9.40
CA LYS A 159 11.86 -31.32 8.09
C LYS A 159 10.66 -30.68 7.40
N ASP A 160 9.45 -31.14 7.75
CA ASP A 160 8.18 -30.71 7.15
C ASP A 160 7.50 -29.64 8.02
N GLN A 161 8.23 -29.10 9.02
CA GLN A 161 7.74 -28.05 9.90
C GLN A 161 7.33 -26.81 9.09
N THR A 162 6.21 -26.21 9.50
CA THR A 162 5.70 -24.97 8.92
C THR A 162 5.65 -23.87 9.96
N LEU A 163 6.01 -22.66 9.55
CA LEU A 163 5.90 -21.46 10.37
C LEU A 163 4.64 -20.67 10.03
N GLN A 164 3.74 -20.52 11.01
CA GLN A 164 2.69 -19.51 10.95
C GLN A 164 3.14 -18.27 11.73
N SER A 165 3.44 -17.19 11.02
CA SER A 165 3.84 -15.92 11.64
C SER A 165 3.29 -14.74 10.85
N GLN A 166 2.82 -13.72 11.56
CA GLN A 166 2.34 -12.47 10.99
C GLN A 166 3.49 -11.54 10.54
N LEU A 167 4.75 -11.93 10.78
CA LEU A 167 5.93 -11.22 10.26
C LEU A 167 6.09 -11.37 8.74
N TYR A 168 5.37 -12.30 8.13
CA TYR A 168 5.38 -12.60 6.70
C TYR A 168 3.99 -12.33 6.10
N PRO A 169 3.84 -12.32 4.76
CA PRO A 169 2.54 -12.29 4.12
C PRO A 169 1.63 -13.41 4.63
N TYR A 170 0.32 -13.20 4.63
CA TYR A 170 -0.62 -14.16 5.20
C TYR A 170 -0.59 -15.51 4.46
N SER A 171 -0.37 -16.59 5.21
CA SER A 171 -0.53 -17.97 4.72
C SER A 171 -1.40 -18.77 5.69
N LYS A 172 -2.42 -19.45 5.16
CA LYS A 172 -3.28 -20.35 5.93
C LYS A 172 -2.53 -21.60 6.43
N LYS A 173 -1.55 -22.07 5.66
CA LYS A 173 -0.77 -23.28 5.97
C LYS A 173 0.51 -22.97 6.75
N GLY A 174 0.95 -21.71 6.77
CA GLY A 174 2.30 -21.34 7.18
C GLY A 174 3.30 -21.57 6.05
N TYR A 175 4.57 -21.36 6.33
CA TYR A 175 5.68 -21.50 5.38
C TYR A 175 6.64 -22.60 5.80
N SER A 176 7.01 -23.45 4.86
CA SER A 176 8.10 -24.40 5.02
C SER A 176 9.45 -23.69 5.16
N LEU A 177 10.47 -24.41 5.65
CA LEU A 177 11.84 -23.87 5.68
C LEU A 177 12.36 -23.50 4.28
N LEU A 178 11.96 -24.23 3.24
CA LEU A 178 12.39 -23.96 1.87
C LEU A 178 11.77 -22.67 1.32
N GLU A 179 10.48 -22.45 1.56
CA GLU A 179 9.80 -21.20 1.19
C GLU A 179 10.40 -20.01 1.92
N LEU A 180 10.73 -20.15 3.22
CA LEU A 180 11.44 -19.11 3.98
C LEU A 180 12.84 -18.85 3.41
N CYS A 181 13.55 -19.87 2.92
CA CYS A 181 14.83 -19.64 2.22
C CYS A 181 14.64 -18.81 0.96
N CYS A 182 13.55 -19.02 0.21
CA CYS A 182 13.23 -18.24 -0.98
C CYS A 182 12.92 -16.77 -0.61
N TYR A 183 12.10 -16.56 0.42
CA TYR A 183 11.75 -15.23 0.92
C TYR A 183 12.98 -14.40 1.32
N HIS A 184 13.95 -15.03 2.00
CA HIS A 184 15.15 -14.34 2.50
C HIS A 184 16.32 -14.36 1.52
N GLY A 185 16.21 -15.02 0.37
CA GLY A 185 17.33 -15.20 -0.55
C GLY A 185 18.45 -16.09 0.01
N ALA A 186 18.14 -17.00 0.93
CA ALA A 186 19.09 -17.84 1.66
C ALA A 186 19.54 -19.06 0.84
N VAL A 187 20.39 -18.81 -0.17
CA VAL A 187 20.75 -19.79 -1.20
C VAL A 187 21.44 -21.04 -0.67
N ASP A 188 22.25 -20.92 0.38
CA ASP A 188 23.00 -22.07 0.91
C ASP A 188 22.08 -22.98 1.72
N CYS A 189 21.21 -22.39 2.55
CA CYS A 189 20.17 -23.12 3.27
C CYS A 189 19.19 -23.80 2.29
N PHE A 190 18.79 -23.09 1.23
CA PHE A 190 17.94 -23.63 0.15
C PHE A 190 18.57 -24.85 -0.51
N LYS A 191 19.84 -24.74 -0.98
CA LYS A 191 20.58 -25.84 -1.62
C LYS A 191 20.71 -27.04 -0.69
N PHE A 192 20.98 -26.81 0.59
CA PHE A 192 21.04 -27.87 1.59
C PHE A 192 19.71 -28.60 1.74
N LEU A 193 18.59 -27.88 1.88
CA LEU A 193 17.25 -28.48 1.99
C LEU A 193 16.86 -29.30 0.74
N ARG A 194 17.22 -28.83 -0.46
CA ARG A 194 17.02 -29.57 -1.71
C ARG A 194 17.87 -30.83 -1.76
N THR A 195 19.14 -30.75 -1.39
CA THR A 195 20.09 -31.88 -1.49
C THR A 195 19.86 -32.94 -0.40
N LYS A 196 19.68 -32.51 0.85
CA LYS A 196 19.60 -33.40 2.01
C LYS A 196 18.23 -34.05 2.16
N PHE A 197 17.16 -33.27 1.95
CA PHE A 197 15.80 -33.69 2.27
C PHE A 197 14.89 -33.83 1.04
N ASN A 198 15.38 -33.48 -0.16
CA ASN A 198 14.57 -33.42 -1.38
C ASN A 198 13.31 -32.56 -1.21
N SER A 199 13.43 -31.45 -0.46
CA SER A 199 12.32 -30.56 -0.12
C SER A 199 11.64 -30.03 -1.38
N GLU A 200 10.32 -30.19 -1.52
CA GLU A 200 9.58 -29.82 -2.73
C GLU A 200 9.62 -28.32 -3.00
N ILE A 201 9.83 -27.92 -4.26
CA ILE A 201 9.70 -26.52 -4.70
C ILE A 201 8.23 -26.26 -4.98
N THR A 202 7.60 -25.44 -4.15
CA THR A 202 6.19 -25.04 -4.27
C THR A 202 6.06 -23.78 -5.14
N GLN A 203 4.82 -23.43 -5.52
CA GLN A 203 4.56 -22.13 -6.17
C GLN A 203 5.02 -20.95 -5.29
N THR A 204 4.77 -21.02 -3.97
CA THR A 204 5.26 -20.04 -3.00
C THR A 204 6.78 -19.87 -3.04
N CYS A 205 7.55 -20.95 -3.29
CA CYS A 205 9.01 -20.83 -3.47
C CYS A 205 9.35 -19.93 -4.65
N LEU A 206 8.66 -20.09 -5.78
CA LEU A 206 8.87 -19.25 -6.96
C LEU A 206 8.44 -17.81 -6.69
N GLU A 207 7.24 -17.60 -6.18
CA GLU A 207 6.72 -16.28 -5.80
C GLU A 207 7.69 -15.52 -4.87
N PHE A 208 8.12 -16.16 -3.78
CA PHE A 208 9.06 -15.58 -2.83
C PHE A 208 10.47 -15.42 -3.37
N SER A 209 10.89 -16.17 -4.38
CA SER A 209 12.21 -15.97 -5.00
C SER A 209 12.34 -14.60 -5.67
N PHE A 210 11.23 -14.03 -6.16
CA PHE A 210 11.18 -12.67 -6.70
C PHE A 210 11.25 -11.60 -5.61
N LEU A 211 10.83 -11.92 -4.38
CA LEU A 211 10.97 -11.04 -3.22
C LEU A 211 12.39 -11.10 -2.65
N GLY A 212 12.93 -12.31 -2.43
CA GLY A 212 14.24 -12.52 -1.81
C GLY A 212 15.42 -12.13 -2.69
N GLY A 213 15.21 -11.89 -3.99
CA GLY A 213 16.21 -11.24 -4.84
C GLY A 213 17.40 -12.11 -5.24
N ASN A 214 17.39 -13.42 -4.94
CA ASN A 214 18.50 -14.31 -5.26
C ASN A 214 18.28 -15.03 -6.61
N PRO A 215 19.06 -14.72 -7.67
CA PRO A 215 18.83 -15.26 -9.00
C PRO A 215 19.02 -16.78 -9.11
N GLU A 216 19.84 -17.39 -8.25
CA GLU A 216 20.07 -18.84 -8.26
C GLU A 216 18.84 -19.59 -7.73
N ILE A 217 18.23 -19.10 -6.65
CA ILE A 217 16.98 -19.66 -6.12
C ILE A 217 15.88 -19.54 -7.17
N MET A 218 15.71 -18.33 -7.73
CA MET A 218 14.69 -18.07 -8.76
C MET A 218 14.87 -19.00 -9.97
N SER A 219 16.09 -19.11 -10.49
CA SER A 219 16.40 -19.97 -11.64
C SER A 219 16.15 -21.45 -11.36
N GLU A 220 16.37 -21.92 -10.12
CA GLU A 220 16.02 -23.27 -9.74
C GLU A 220 14.50 -23.45 -9.64
N CYS A 221 13.78 -22.50 -9.06
CA CYS A 221 12.33 -22.57 -8.91
C CYS A 221 11.59 -22.60 -10.26
N LEU A 222 12.06 -21.81 -11.24
CA LEU A 222 11.53 -21.77 -12.61
C LEU A 222 11.63 -23.10 -13.37
N LYS A 223 12.42 -24.07 -12.89
CA LYS A 223 12.47 -25.42 -13.49
C LYS A 223 11.26 -26.28 -13.13
N TYR A 224 10.52 -25.91 -12.08
CA TYR A 224 9.43 -26.73 -11.52
C TYR A 224 8.09 -25.99 -11.51
N GLN A 225 8.10 -24.67 -11.52
CA GLN A 225 6.92 -23.82 -11.37
C GLN A 225 6.88 -22.75 -12.47
N GLU A 226 5.69 -22.27 -12.80
CA GLU A 226 5.47 -21.19 -13.78
C GLU A 226 5.14 -19.87 -13.07
N PRO A 227 5.71 -18.74 -13.52
CA PRO A 227 5.37 -17.44 -12.95
C PRO A 227 3.89 -17.07 -13.09
N ASP A 228 3.37 -16.40 -12.07
CA ASP A 228 2.01 -15.88 -12.00
C ASP A 228 1.98 -14.39 -11.58
N GLU A 229 0.78 -13.86 -11.34
CA GLU A 229 0.60 -12.47 -10.92
C GLU A 229 1.25 -12.15 -9.57
N GLU A 230 1.35 -13.13 -8.65
CA GLU A 230 2.03 -12.92 -7.36
C GLU A 230 3.54 -12.76 -7.54
N CYS A 231 4.14 -13.48 -8.50
CA CYS A 231 5.53 -13.25 -8.89
C CYS A 231 5.77 -11.79 -9.32
N MET A 232 4.86 -11.21 -10.11
CA MET A 232 4.95 -9.79 -10.53
C MET A 232 4.81 -8.85 -9.33
N ARG A 233 3.84 -9.10 -8.44
CA ARG A 233 3.66 -8.30 -7.22
C ARG A 233 4.92 -8.32 -6.34
N TYR A 234 5.52 -9.48 -6.12
CA TYR A 234 6.75 -9.58 -5.34
C TYR A 234 7.97 -8.98 -6.04
N ALA A 235 8.06 -9.03 -7.37
CA ALA A 235 9.09 -8.31 -8.14
C ALA A 235 8.96 -6.78 -7.99
N ILE A 236 7.73 -6.26 -7.99
CA ILE A 236 7.46 -4.83 -7.73
C ILE A 236 7.85 -4.47 -6.29
N ILE A 237 7.46 -5.28 -5.30
CA ILE A 237 7.77 -5.02 -3.88
C ILE A 237 9.28 -5.12 -3.59
N SER A 238 10.02 -5.99 -4.27
CA SER A 238 11.49 -6.09 -4.07
C SER A 238 12.30 -4.94 -4.69
N TYR A 239 11.64 -4.03 -5.41
CA TYR A 239 12.30 -2.94 -6.13
C TYR A 239 13.36 -3.44 -7.12
N ASN A 240 13.16 -4.64 -7.68
CA ASN A 240 14.06 -5.22 -8.68
C ASN A 240 13.44 -5.09 -10.08
N ILE A 241 13.84 -4.03 -10.79
CA ILE A 241 13.29 -3.73 -12.12
C ILE A 241 13.65 -4.79 -13.17
N ASP A 242 14.77 -5.50 -12.99
CA ASP A 242 15.17 -6.58 -13.89
C ASP A 242 14.19 -7.76 -13.76
N PHE A 243 13.69 -8.03 -12.56
CA PHE A 243 12.65 -9.05 -12.34
C PHE A 243 11.31 -8.65 -12.94
N VAL A 244 10.89 -7.39 -12.75
CA VAL A 244 9.65 -6.86 -13.32
C VAL A 244 9.69 -6.95 -14.85
N THR A 245 10.78 -6.51 -15.47
CA THR A 245 10.93 -6.55 -16.93
C THR A 245 11.10 -7.97 -17.46
N PHE A 246 11.77 -8.87 -16.73
CA PHE A 246 11.85 -10.29 -17.06
C PHE A 246 10.47 -10.95 -17.11
N LEU A 247 9.65 -10.77 -16.07
CA LEU A 247 8.29 -11.32 -16.01
C LEU A 247 7.39 -10.76 -17.12
N MET A 248 7.48 -9.45 -17.37
CA MET A 248 6.72 -8.80 -18.43
C MET A 248 7.13 -9.30 -19.83
N ASN A 249 8.43 -9.43 -20.11
CA ASN A 249 8.91 -9.74 -21.45
C ASN A 249 8.89 -11.24 -21.77
N GLU A 250 9.30 -12.09 -20.83
CA GLU A 250 9.45 -13.53 -21.06
C GLU A 250 8.16 -14.31 -20.79
N TYR A 251 7.31 -13.82 -19.87
CA TYR A 251 6.07 -14.49 -19.47
C TYR A 251 4.80 -13.69 -19.79
N ASN A 252 4.93 -12.48 -20.34
CA ASN A 252 3.78 -11.63 -20.71
C ASN A 252 2.83 -11.36 -19.52
N ILE A 253 3.39 -11.23 -18.31
CA ILE A 253 2.64 -10.87 -17.11
C ILE A 253 2.54 -9.35 -17.04
N GLU A 254 1.33 -8.81 -16.95
CA GLU A 254 1.11 -7.36 -16.88
C GLU A 254 1.63 -6.79 -15.55
N ILE A 255 2.26 -5.63 -15.59
CA ILE A 255 2.71 -4.92 -14.38
C ILE A 255 1.48 -4.40 -13.62
N ASP A 256 1.36 -4.79 -12.36
CA ASP A 256 0.27 -4.37 -11.48
C ASP A 256 0.47 -2.92 -11.00
N LEU A 257 -0.23 -1.98 -11.66
CA LEU A 257 -0.17 -0.55 -11.34
C LEU A 257 -0.68 -0.21 -9.94
N GLU A 258 -1.58 -1.01 -9.37
CA GLU A 258 -2.05 -0.81 -8.00
C GLU A 258 -0.91 -1.09 -7.02
N TYR A 259 -0.18 -2.18 -7.22
CA TYR A 259 1.00 -2.50 -6.42
C TYR A 259 2.14 -1.51 -6.67
N CYS A 260 2.34 -1.00 -7.89
CA CYS A 260 3.30 0.09 -8.11
C CYS A 260 2.97 1.31 -7.23
N GLY A 261 1.68 1.67 -7.15
CA GLY A 261 1.22 2.79 -6.32
C GLY A 261 1.33 2.52 -4.82
N ILE A 262 0.83 1.38 -4.33
CA ILE A 262 0.83 1.02 -2.90
C ILE A 262 2.25 1.01 -2.35
N TYR A 263 3.19 0.47 -3.12
CA TYR A 263 4.58 0.33 -2.67
C TYR A 263 5.47 1.48 -3.11
N ASN A 264 4.94 2.53 -3.77
CA ASN A 264 5.69 3.68 -4.29
C ASN A 264 6.77 3.30 -5.34
N ASN A 265 6.60 2.19 -6.05
CA ASN A 265 7.54 1.75 -7.10
C ASN A 265 7.22 2.45 -8.43
N LEU A 266 7.61 3.71 -8.52
CA LEU A 266 7.40 4.55 -9.70
C LEU A 266 8.19 4.03 -10.92
N GLU A 267 9.33 3.36 -10.72
CA GLU A 267 10.12 2.82 -11.83
C GLU A 267 9.34 1.74 -12.59
N SER A 268 8.71 0.80 -11.89
CA SER A 268 7.86 -0.23 -12.50
C SER A 268 6.63 0.37 -13.20
N PHE A 269 6.03 1.40 -12.59
CA PHE A 269 4.96 2.17 -13.22
C PHE A 269 5.40 2.83 -14.53
N LEU A 270 6.59 3.41 -14.57
CA LEU A 270 7.14 4.04 -15.77
C LEU A 270 7.48 3.00 -16.85
N VAL A 271 7.94 1.80 -16.47
CA VAL A 271 8.11 0.68 -17.42
C VAL A 271 6.77 0.28 -18.02
N TYR A 272 5.70 0.15 -17.22
CA TYR A 272 4.36 -0.11 -17.73
C TYR A 272 3.93 0.96 -18.74
N PHE A 273 4.11 2.24 -18.40
CA PHE A 273 3.75 3.33 -19.29
C PHE A 273 4.55 3.28 -20.59
N ASP A 274 5.85 2.97 -20.51
CA ASP A 274 6.69 2.87 -21.69
C ASP A 274 6.28 1.72 -22.60
N TYR A 275 5.89 0.59 -22.03
CA TYR A 275 5.45 -0.58 -22.78
C TYR A 275 4.07 -0.36 -23.43
N THR A 276 3.08 0.06 -22.64
CA THR A 276 1.66 0.13 -23.08
C THR A 276 1.31 1.44 -23.79
N LYS A 277 2.02 2.53 -23.48
CA LYS A 277 1.66 3.91 -23.82
C LYS A 277 0.25 4.31 -23.35
N ASP A 278 -0.33 3.59 -22.39
CA ASP A 278 -1.68 3.86 -21.88
C ASP A 278 -1.67 5.01 -20.87
N LYS A 279 -1.60 6.23 -21.41
CA LYS A 279 -1.68 7.47 -20.64
C LYS A 279 -2.96 7.60 -19.82
N HIS A 280 -4.06 6.95 -20.21
CA HIS A 280 -5.34 7.09 -19.51
C HIS A 280 -5.34 6.26 -18.23
N LYS A 281 -4.89 5.01 -18.30
CA LYS A 281 -4.71 4.17 -17.10
C LYS A 281 -3.61 4.74 -16.20
N CYS A 282 -2.47 5.12 -16.77
CA CYS A 282 -1.37 5.73 -16.00
C CYS A 282 -1.79 7.02 -15.27
N PHE A 283 -2.58 7.90 -15.90
CA PHE A 283 -3.10 9.10 -15.24
C PHE A 283 -3.89 8.80 -13.96
N VAL A 284 -4.71 7.75 -13.95
CA VAL A 284 -5.51 7.42 -12.75
C VAL A 284 -4.62 6.83 -11.66
N TYR A 285 -3.69 5.94 -12.01
CA TYR A 285 -2.77 5.33 -11.04
C TYR A 285 -1.67 6.28 -10.56
N SER A 286 -1.33 7.32 -11.33
CA SER A 286 -0.29 8.29 -10.95
C SER A 286 -0.64 9.07 -9.67
N LEU A 287 -1.92 9.14 -9.32
CA LEU A 287 -2.44 9.77 -8.09
C LEU A 287 -1.98 9.05 -6.82
N MET A 288 -1.59 7.78 -6.92
CA MET A 288 -1.12 7.00 -5.77
C MET A 288 0.28 7.42 -5.34
N PHE A 289 1.09 7.98 -6.23
CA PHE A 289 2.44 8.44 -5.91
C PHE A 289 2.47 9.81 -5.24
N ASN A 290 1.36 10.54 -5.14
CA ASN A 290 1.32 11.89 -4.55
C ASN A 290 2.34 12.88 -5.17
N ILE A 291 2.60 12.76 -6.47
CA ILE A 291 3.49 13.67 -7.22
C ILE A 291 2.63 14.52 -8.16
N PRO A 292 2.31 15.78 -7.86
CA PRO A 292 1.44 16.59 -8.72
C PRO A 292 1.95 16.72 -10.17
N SER A 293 3.27 16.83 -10.36
CA SER A 293 3.84 17.02 -11.70
C SER A 293 3.69 15.81 -12.62
N ILE A 294 3.59 14.57 -12.09
CA ILE A 294 3.35 13.40 -12.94
C ILE A 294 1.91 13.38 -13.44
N LEU A 295 0.98 13.87 -12.62
CA LEU A 295 -0.42 14.03 -13.00
C LEU A 295 -0.55 15.07 -14.13
N GLU A 296 0.09 16.22 -13.97
CA GLU A 296 0.15 17.29 -14.98
C GLU A 296 0.81 16.81 -16.27
N TYR A 297 1.85 15.98 -16.17
CA TYR A 297 2.45 15.34 -17.35
C TYR A 297 1.41 14.54 -18.14
N PHE A 298 0.64 13.66 -17.51
CA PHE A 298 -0.36 12.89 -18.25
C PHE A 298 -1.50 13.76 -18.81
N LEU A 299 -1.95 14.78 -18.07
CA LEU A 299 -2.96 15.72 -18.56
C LEU A 299 -2.49 16.50 -19.79
N SER A 300 -1.28 17.06 -19.75
CA SER A 300 -0.68 17.77 -20.88
C SER A 300 -0.47 16.89 -22.12
N HIS A 301 -0.40 15.57 -21.93
CA HIS A 301 -0.30 14.58 -23.00
C HIS A 301 -1.66 13.97 -23.40
N GLY A 302 -2.77 14.59 -22.98
CA GLY A 302 -4.12 14.26 -23.42
C GLY A 302 -4.75 13.10 -22.67
N ALA A 303 -4.33 12.82 -21.44
CA ALA A 303 -5.09 11.93 -20.57
C ALA A 303 -6.50 12.48 -20.33
N ASN A 304 -7.46 11.58 -20.15
CA ASN A 304 -8.84 11.96 -19.93
C ASN A 304 -9.02 12.20 -18.43
N ILE A 305 -9.20 13.46 -18.03
CA ILE A 305 -9.37 13.84 -16.63
C ILE A 305 -10.56 13.15 -15.94
N ASN A 306 -11.55 12.73 -16.74
CA ASN A 306 -12.74 12.01 -16.29
C ASN A 306 -12.69 10.51 -16.61
N GLY A 307 -11.54 10.01 -17.06
CA GLY A 307 -11.27 8.60 -17.29
C GLY A 307 -11.36 7.81 -15.99
N LYS A 308 -11.69 6.53 -16.10
CA LYS A 308 -11.88 5.63 -14.97
C LYS A 308 -10.89 4.47 -15.04
N ASN A 309 -10.43 3.98 -13.89
CA ASN A 309 -9.67 2.73 -13.79
C ASN A 309 -10.60 1.50 -13.87
N ASP A 310 -10.02 0.31 -13.68
CA ASP A 310 -10.74 -0.97 -13.76
C ASP A 310 -11.76 -1.16 -12.61
N LYS A 311 -11.59 -0.41 -11.50
CA LYS A 311 -12.57 -0.28 -10.41
C LYS A 311 -13.68 0.76 -10.71
N GLY A 312 -13.62 1.33 -11.91
CA GLY A 312 -14.42 2.43 -12.44
C GLY A 312 -14.43 3.70 -11.60
N LEU A 313 -13.36 3.95 -10.86
CA LEU A 313 -13.09 5.21 -10.15
C LEU A 313 -12.29 6.15 -11.04
N ASN A 314 -12.61 7.44 -11.04
CA ASN A 314 -11.83 8.46 -11.75
C ASN A 314 -10.78 9.10 -10.83
N ALA A 315 -10.02 10.05 -11.37
CA ALA A 315 -9.00 10.73 -10.61
C ALA A 315 -9.53 11.46 -9.36
N LEU A 316 -10.67 12.12 -9.48
CA LEU A 316 -11.25 12.89 -8.38
C LEU A 316 -11.74 11.99 -7.23
N HIS A 317 -12.27 10.80 -7.54
CA HIS A 317 -12.62 9.79 -6.53
C HIS A 317 -11.40 9.35 -5.73
N ASN A 318 -10.31 9.00 -6.43
CA ASN A 318 -9.07 8.55 -5.79
C ASN A 318 -8.45 9.67 -4.94
N ALA A 319 -8.44 10.92 -5.43
CA ALA A 319 -7.95 12.07 -4.67
C ALA A 319 -8.76 12.33 -3.39
N ALA A 320 -10.09 12.25 -3.46
CA ALA A 320 -10.97 12.37 -2.29
C ALA A 320 -10.81 11.21 -1.29
N MET A 321 -10.66 9.98 -1.80
CA MET A 321 -10.40 8.78 -0.99
C MET A 321 -9.04 8.86 -0.28
N ASN A 322 -8.02 9.41 -0.96
CA ASN A 322 -6.68 9.62 -0.41
C ASN A 322 -6.57 10.89 0.45
N ASN A 323 -7.66 11.65 0.61
CA ASN A 323 -7.68 12.87 1.39
C ASN A 323 -6.67 13.94 0.93
N SER A 324 -6.35 13.98 -0.37
CA SER A 324 -5.34 14.89 -0.95
C SER A 324 -6.00 16.15 -1.49
N LYS A 325 -5.98 17.23 -0.69
CA LYS A 325 -6.64 18.49 -1.04
C LYS A 325 -6.02 19.12 -2.28
N GLU A 326 -4.69 19.18 -2.32
CA GLU A 326 -3.92 19.77 -3.42
C GLU A 326 -4.24 19.08 -4.74
N THR A 327 -4.36 17.75 -4.72
CA THR A 327 -4.73 16.96 -5.90
C THR A 327 -6.19 17.20 -6.31
N VAL A 328 -7.11 17.34 -5.34
CA VAL A 328 -8.50 17.72 -5.63
C VAL A 328 -8.57 19.10 -6.30
N GLU A 329 -7.88 20.10 -5.75
CA GLU A 329 -7.80 21.45 -6.30
C GLU A 329 -7.21 21.45 -7.72
N LEU A 330 -6.13 20.70 -7.94
CA LEU A 330 -5.49 20.54 -9.25
C LEU A 330 -6.42 19.89 -10.28
N LEU A 331 -7.14 18.82 -9.91
CA LEU A 331 -8.06 18.13 -10.80
C LEU A 331 -9.26 19.02 -11.17
N ILE A 332 -9.84 19.73 -10.21
CA ILE A 332 -10.96 20.64 -10.47
C ILE A 332 -10.52 21.81 -11.35
N SER A 333 -9.33 22.38 -11.13
CA SER A 333 -8.79 23.46 -11.97
C SER A 333 -8.55 23.03 -13.43
N HIS A 334 -8.30 21.74 -13.67
CA HIS A 334 -8.20 21.15 -15.00
C HIS A 334 -9.54 20.64 -15.58
N GLY A 335 -10.67 20.92 -14.92
CA GLY A 335 -12.00 20.61 -15.44
C GLY A 335 -12.52 19.20 -15.12
N ALA A 336 -12.07 18.58 -14.02
CA ALA A 336 -12.65 17.34 -13.54
C ALA A 336 -14.15 17.52 -13.24
N ASN A 337 -14.98 16.57 -13.68
CA ASN A 337 -16.40 16.59 -13.37
C ASN A 337 -16.62 16.16 -11.92
N VAL A 338 -16.97 17.13 -11.09
CA VAL A 338 -17.20 16.97 -9.64
C VAL A 338 -18.29 15.93 -9.30
N ASN A 339 -19.28 15.75 -10.18
CA ASN A 339 -20.42 14.85 -10.02
C ASN A 339 -20.28 13.55 -10.82
N LYS A 340 -19.09 13.25 -11.36
CA LYS A 340 -18.87 11.96 -12.03
C LYS A 340 -19.15 10.84 -11.02
N LYS A 341 -19.84 9.79 -11.48
CA LYS A 341 -20.15 8.60 -10.67
C LYS A 341 -19.17 7.47 -10.95
N GLY A 342 -18.87 6.67 -9.92
CA GLY A 342 -18.09 5.43 -9.95
C GLY A 342 -18.82 4.29 -10.66
N LEU A 343 -18.44 3.03 -10.39
CA LEU A 343 -19.24 1.87 -10.85
C LEU A 343 -20.49 1.67 -10.02
N MET A 344 -20.42 1.89 -8.70
CA MET A 344 -21.57 1.70 -7.81
C MET A 344 -22.29 3.02 -7.55
N GLY A 345 -22.16 4.00 -8.44
CA GLY A 345 -22.79 5.30 -8.32
C GLY A 345 -22.12 6.27 -7.33
N GLU A 346 -20.94 5.96 -6.77
CA GLU A 346 -20.26 6.84 -5.81
C GLU A 346 -19.71 8.11 -6.47
N THR A 347 -19.80 9.26 -5.80
CA THR A 347 -19.20 10.53 -6.24
C THR A 347 -17.97 10.87 -5.38
N ALA A 348 -17.23 11.94 -5.70
CA ALA A 348 -16.13 12.40 -4.84
C ALA A 348 -16.58 12.71 -3.39
N LEU A 349 -17.79 13.29 -3.21
CA LEU A 349 -18.38 13.54 -1.89
C LEU A 349 -18.64 12.28 -1.08
N TYR A 350 -18.91 11.15 -1.75
CA TYR A 350 -19.04 9.86 -1.06
C TYR A 350 -17.75 9.51 -0.30
N PHE A 351 -16.58 9.72 -0.94
CA PHE A 351 -15.29 9.37 -0.35
C PHE A 351 -14.83 10.35 0.73
N THR A 352 -15.20 11.65 0.66
CA THR A 352 -14.85 12.59 1.75
C THR A 352 -15.58 12.27 3.05
N ALA A 353 -16.79 11.72 2.95
CA ALA A 353 -17.56 11.25 4.10
C ALA A 353 -16.91 10.07 4.84
N TRP A 354 -16.07 9.27 4.17
CA TRP A 354 -15.26 8.25 4.85
C TRP A 354 -14.13 8.87 5.67
N ASN A 355 -13.44 9.88 5.12
CA ASN A 355 -12.27 10.51 5.76
C ASN A 355 -12.60 11.57 6.82
N ASN A 356 -13.87 11.98 6.90
CA ASN A 356 -14.33 13.05 7.78
C ASN A 356 -13.60 14.38 7.51
N ASN A 357 -13.32 14.68 6.25
CA ASN A 357 -12.63 15.89 5.83
C ASN A 357 -13.63 16.98 5.42
N GLU A 358 -13.86 17.93 6.33
CA GLU A 358 -14.70 19.11 6.10
C GLU A 358 -14.18 19.99 4.97
N GLU A 359 -12.88 20.24 4.91
CA GLU A 359 -12.28 21.18 3.95
C GLU A 359 -12.44 20.71 2.49
N ILE A 360 -12.13 19.43 2.21
CA ILE A 360 -12.35 18.87 0.86
C ILE A 360 -13.84 18.78 0.54
N THR A 361 -14.68 18.47 1.54
CA THR A 361 -16.15 18.41 1.34
C THR A 361 -16.68 19.79 0.92
N GLU A 362 -16.33 20.84 1.67
CA GLU A 362 -16.71 22.23 1.38
C GLU A 362 -16.18 22.68 0.01
N PHE A 363 -14.94 22.33 -0.30
CA PHE A 363 -14.33 22.64 -1.59
C PHE A 363 -15.09 21.98 -2.75
N LEU A 364 -15.44 20.70 -2.65
CA LEU A 364 -16.21 20.02 -3.70
C LEU A 364 -17.61 20.65 -3.86
N ILE A 365 -18.31 20.96 -2.76
CA ILE A 365 -19.65 21.59 -2.80
C ILE A 365 -19.58 22.98 -3.43
N SER A 366 -18.61 23.81 -3.06
CA SER A 366 -18.41 25.14 -3.66
C SER A 366 -18.12 25.09 -5.16
N HIS A 367 -17.66 23.95 -5.69
CA HIS A 367 -17.44 23.70 -7.11
C HIS A 367 -18.58 22.90 -7.78
N GLY A 368 -19.75 22.85 -7.14
CA GLY A 368 -20.97 22.32 -7.73
C GLY A 368 -21.24 20.83 -7.47
N ALA A 369 -20.57 20.23 -6.47
CA ALA A 369 -20.92 18.87 -6.06
C ALA A 369 -22.35 18.81 -5.51
N ASN A 370 -23.15 17.89 -6.03
CA ASN A 370 -24.53 17.69 -5.61
C ASN A 370 -24.57 16.80 -4.35
N VAL A 371 -24.89 17.41 -3.21
CA VAL A 371 -25.00 16.73 -1.90
C VAL A 371 -26.08 15.65 -1.86
N ASN A 372 -27.07 15.71 -2.76
CA ASN A 372 -28.19 14.77 -2.80
C ASN A 372 -27.96 13.58 -3.76
N GLU A 373 -26.76 13.45 -4.35
CA GLU A 373 -26.44 12.28 -5.18
C GLU A 373 -26.51 10.99 -4.38
N LYS A 374 -27.07 9.97 -5.02
CA LYS A 374 -27.19 8.63 -4.47
C LYS A 374 -26.33 7.66 -5.25
N ASN A 375 -25.71 6.75 -4.49
CA ASN A 375 -25.08 5.56 -5.04
C ASN A 375 -26.14 4.51 -5.44
N ASP A 376 -25.70 3.37 -5.94
CA ASP A 376 -26.57 2.30 -6.43
C ASP A 376 -27.34 1.59 -5.31
N LYS A 377 -26.98 1.79 -4.04
CA LYS A 377 -27.75 1.34 -2.87
C LYS A 377 -28.76 2.38 -2.39
N GLY A 378 -28.83 3.54 -3.04
CA GLY A 378 -29.66 4.66 -2.60
C GLY A 378 -29.05 5.48 -1.45
N GLU A 379 -27.81 5.19 -1.06
CA GLU A 379 -27.12 5.88 0.02
C GLU A 379 -26.64 7.25 -0.46
N THR A 380 -26.87 8.28 0.35
CA THR A 380 -26.31 9.63 0.18
C THR A 380 -24.97 9.77 0.93
N PRO A 381 -24.16 10.80 0.67
CA PRO A 381 -22.95 11.08 1.47
C PRO A 381 -23.21 11.14 2.99
N LEU A 382 -24.41 11.53 3.43
CA LEU A 382 -24.76 11.55 4.85
C LEU A 382 -24.91 10.15 5.47
N HIS A 383 -25.40 9.17 4.70
CA HIS A 383 -25.45 7.77 5.16
C HIS A 383 -24.05 7.22 5.44
N ILE A 384 -23.10 7.60 4.60
CA ILE A 384 -21.69 7.21 4.73
C ILE A 384 -21.05 7.94 5.90
N ALA A 385 -21.24 9.26 6.01
CA ALA A 385 -20.72 10.03 7.14
C ALA A 385 -21.26 9.51 8.48
N ALA A 386 -22.52 9.06 8.52
CA ALA A 386 -23.10 8.40 9.68
C ALA A 386 -22.44 7.05 9.99
N SER A 387 -22.26 6.21 8.99
CA SER A 387 -21.63 4.89 9.14
C SER A 387 -20.20 4.96 9.69
N PHE A 388 -19.45 6.00 9.33
CA PHE A 388 -18.06 6.20 9.74
C PHE A 388 -17.88 7.17 10.92
N ASN A 389 -18.96 7.65 11.53
CA ASN A 389 -18.92 8.66 12.60
C ASN A 389 -18.21 9.96 12.19
N SER A 390 -18.33 10.33 10.92
CA SER A 390 -17.69 11.49 10.29
C SER A 390 -18.51 12.76 10.56
N LYS A 391 -18.40 13.24 11.80
CA LYS A 391 -19.24 14.31 12.34
C LYS A 391 -19.00 15.67 11.67
N GLU A 392 -17.77 15.98 11.26
CA GLU A 392 -17.42 17.23 10.56
C GLU A 392 -18.03 17.25 9.16
N THR A 393 -17.84 16.19 8.38
CA THR A 393 -18.47 16.07 7.05
C THR A 393 -20.00 16.08 7.15
N ALA A 394 -20.59 15.42 8.16
CA ALA A 394 -22.05 15.44 8.36
C ALA A 394 -22.58 16.87 8.60
N LYS A 395 -21.89 17.71 9.37
CA LYS A 395 -22.28 19.11 9.59
C LYS A 395 -22.29 19.90 8.28
N VAL A 396 -21.24 19.76 7.48
CA VAL A 396 -21.11 20.43 6.17
C VAL A 396 -22.25 20.02 5.23
N LEU A 397 -22.56 18.72 5.16
CA LEU A 397 -23.64 18.24 4.30
C LEU A 397 -25.01 18.80 4.76
N ILE A 398 -25.26 18.85 6.07
CA ILE A 398 -26.49 19.39 6.66
C ILE A 398 -26.62 20.90 6.39
N SER A 399 -25.54 21.68 6.54
CA SER A 399 -25.56 23.12 6.27
C SER A 399 -25.85 23.44 4.80
N HIS A 400 -25.53 22.51 3.89
CA HIS A 400 -25.81 22.60 2.46
C HIS A 400 -27.13 21.94 2.03
N GLY A 401 -28.05 21.69 2.97
CA GLY A 401 -29.43 21.34 2.67
C GLY A 401 -29.66 19.89 2.23
N ILE A 402 -28.78 18.96 2.59
CA ILE A 402 -29.02 17.53 2.38
C ILE A 402 -30.28 17.06 3.13
N ASN A 403 -31.06 16.16 2.54
CA ASN A 403 -32.21 15.57 3.24
C ASN A 403 -31.74 14.60 4.34
N ILE A 404 -31.87 15.02 5.61
CA ILE A 404 -31.46 14.26 6.80
C ILE A 404 -32.23 12.94 6.95
N ASN A 405 -33.49 12.92 6.51
CA ASN A 405 -34.38 11.77 6.65
C ASN A 405 -34.52 10.98 5.33
N GLU A 406 -33.60 11.18 4.39
CA GLU A 406 -33.54 10.38 3.17
C GLU A 406 -33.36 8.90 3.52
N LYS A 407 -34.07 8.04 2.80
CA LYS A 407 -33.98 6.59 2.96
C LYS A 407 -33.20 5.99 1.80
N ASP A 408 -32.32 5.05 2.11
CA ASP A 408 -31.69 4.20 1.13
C ASP A 408 -32.68 3.14 0.57
N LYS A 409 -32.19 2.23 -0.28
CA LYS A 409 -33.02 1.16 -0.86
C LYS A 409 -33.50 0.11 0.16
N PHE A 410 -32.92 0.08 1.36
CA PHE A 410 -33.30 -0.79 2.47
C PHE A 410 -34.27 -0.09 3.43
N GLY A 411 -34.58 1.19 3.20
CA GLY A 411 -35.45 1.97 4.07
C GLY A 411 -34.71 2.59 5.27
N GLU A 412 -33.40 2.44 5.32
CA GLU A 412 -32.54 2.94 6.39
C GLU A 412 -32.22 4.42 6.16
N THR A 413 -32.19 5.20 7.22
CA THR A 413 -31.73 6.60 7.18
C THR A 413 -30.29 6.70 7.68
N ALA A 414 -29.66 7.87 7.49
CA ALA A 414 -28.36 8.14 8.10
C ALA A 414 -28.35 7.90 9.62
N LEU A 415 -29.45 8.18 10.34
CA LEU A 415 -29.49 7.91 11.78
C LEU A 415 -29.44 6.41 12.09
N HIS A 416 -30.15 5.58 11.33
CA HIS A 416 -30.08 4.12 11.49
C HIS A 416 -28.66 3.60 11.29
N MET A 417 -27.99 4.06 10.23
CA MET A 417 -26.59 3.71 9.94
C MET A 417 -25.63 4.12 11.06
N ALA A 418 -25.78 5.34 11.59
CA ALA A 418 -24.98 5.79 12.74
C ALA A 418 -25.17 4.89 13.95
N LEU A 419 -26.41 4.48 14.27
CA LEU A 419 -26.68 3.61 15.41
C LEU A 419 -26.12 2.20 15.19
N MET A 420 -26.31 1.60 14.01
CA MET A 420 -25.79 0.28 13.65
C MET A 420 -24.26 0.19 13.67
N ARG A 421 -23.57 1.30 13.36
CA ARG A 421 -22.11 1.39 13.29
C ARG A 421 -21.47 2.07 14.50
N ASN A 422 -22.25 2.37 15.55
CA ASN A 422 -21.79 3.04 16.77
C ASN A 422 -21.19 4.45 16.50
N GLY A 423 -21.70 5.14 15.49
CA GLY A 423 -21.37 6.53 15.14
C GLY A 423 -22.02 7.56 16.05
N LYS A 424 -21.65 7.54 17.34
CA LYS A 424 -22.29 8.33 18.40
C LYS A 424 -22.31 9.83 18.15
N GLU A 425 -21.23 10.40 17.62
CA GLU A 425 -21.12 11.84 17.44
C GLU A 425 -21.94 12.31 16.25
N THR A 426 -21.90 11.57 15.14
CA THR A 426 -22.78 11.85 14.00
C THR A 426 -24.25 11.64 14.37
N ALA A 427 -24.61 10.60 15.13
CA ALA A 427 -25.98 10.37 15.60
C ALA A 427 -26.53 11.58 16.40
N LYS A 428 -25.73 12.13 17.33
CA LYS A 428 -26.11 13.34 18.09
C LYS A 428 -26.39 14.52 17.17
N ILE A 429 -25.53 14.73 16.18
CA ILE A 429 -25.69 15.82 15.20
C ILE A 429 -26.95 15.62 14.37
N LEU A 430 -27.21 14.39 13.90
CA LEU A 430 -28.42 14.07 13.15
C LEU A 430 -29.68 14.36 13.98
N ILE A 431 -29.73 13.89 15.23
CA ILE A 431 -30.86 14.11 16.14
C ILE A 431 -31.06 15.61 16.41
N SER A 432 -29.98 16.36 16.66
CA SER A 432 -30.08 17.79 16.94
C SER A 432 -30.55 18.61 15.74
N HIS A 433 -30.46 18.07 14.53
CA HIS A 433 -30.92 18.70 13.28
C HIS A 433 -32.21 18.07 12.74
N GLY A 434 -32.96 17.33 13.56
CA GLY A 434 -34.31 16.85 13.20
C GLY A 434 -34.36 15.50 12.50
N ALA A 435 -33.33 14.65 12.68
CA ALA A 435 -33.43 13.25 12.26
C ALA A 435 -34.52 12.52 13.07
N THR A 436 -35.41 11.84 12.35
CA THR A 436 -36.52 11.09 12.96
C THR A 436 -36.08 9.71 13.40
N VAL A 437 -36.42 9.33 14.63
CA VAL A 437 -36.32 7.95 15.16
C VAL A 437 -37.64 7.27 14.84
N TYR A 438 -37.70 6.42 13.81
CA TYR A 438 -38.89 5.61 13.51
C TYR A 438 -38.79 4.23 14.16
#